data_AF-A0A931VB45-F1
#
_entry.id   AF-A0A931VB45-F1
#
_cell.length_a   1.000
_cell.length_b   1.000
_cell.length_c   1.000
_cell.angle_alpha   90.00
_cell.angle_beta   90.00
_cell.angle_gamma   90.00
#
_symmetry.space_group_name_H-M   'P 1'
#
loop_
_entity.id
_entity.type
_entity.pdbx_description
1 polymer ?
#
loop_
_entity_poly.entity_id
_entity_poly.type
_entity_poly.pdbx_seq_one_letter_code
_entity_poly.pdbx_strand_id
1 'polypeptide(L)' 'DWDGIIEMQVACLRNGINRVGIPDLIVAQQAMQHNLSLFSLDKHFRLLGKHVPLSLQ' A
#
# COMPACT_ATOMS: atom_id res chain seq x y z
N ASP A 1 5.83 3.40 -11.90
CA ASP A 1 6.30 2.03 -12.11
C ASP A 1 5.14 1.09 -11.80
N TRP A 2 4.65 0.35 -12.80
CA TRP A 2 3.51 -0.56 -12.62
C TRP A 2 3.90 -1.86 -11.94
N ASP A 3 5.16 -2.27 -12.04
CA ASP A 3 5.63 -3.54 -11.47
C ASP A 3 5.53 -3.49 -9.95
N GLY A 4 5.90 -2.36 -9.34
CA GLY A 4 5.73 -2.14 -7.89
C GLY A 4 4.28 -2.23 -7.42
N ILE A 5 3.32 -1.75 -8.23
CA ILE A 5 1.88 -1.84 -7.92
C ILE A 5 1.42 -3.29 -7.96
N ILE A 6 1.87 -4.04 -8.97
CA ILE A 6 1.54 -5.46 -9.13
C ILE A 6 2.12 -6.27 -7.96
N GLU A 7 3.39 -6.05 -7.61
CA GLU A 7 4.04 -6.72 -6.48
C GLU A 7 3.31 -6.44 -5.15
N MET A 8 2.94 -5.18 -4.92
CA MET A 8 2.19 -4.76 -3.74
C MET A 8 0.81 -5.44 -3.68
N GLN A 9 0.09 -5.49 -4.81
CA GLN A 9 -1.19 -6.19 -4.90
C GLN A 9 -1.04 -7.70 -4.65
N VAL A 10 0.01 -8.32 -5.21
CA VAL A 10 0.31 -9.74 -4.98
C VAL A 10 0.60 -9.99 -3.50
N ALA A 11 1.34 -9.10 -2.84
CA ALA A 11 1.59 -9.18 -1.39
C ALA A 11 0.28 -9.09 -0.58
N CYS A 12 -0.61 -8.17 -0.93
CA CYS A 12 -1.94 -8.07 -0.31
C CYS A 12 -2.75 -9.36 -0.45
N LEU A 13 -2.85 -9.90 -1.68
CA LEU A 13 -3.60 -11.13 -1.95
C LEU A 13 -3.03 -12.34 -1.21
N ARG A 14 -1.70 -12.49 -1.17
CA ARG A 14 -1.03 -13.58 -0.43
C ARG A 14 -1.28 -13.52 1.08
N ASN A 15 -1.54 -12.34 1.63
CA ASN A 15 -1.81 -12.13 3.06
C ASN A 15 -3.32 -11.99 3.37
N GLY A 16 -4.20 -12.29 2.42
CA GLY A 16 -5.66 -12.22 2.61
C GLY A 16 -6.23 -10.80 2.68
N ILE A 17 -5.45 -9.79 2.32
CA ILE A 17 -5.88 -8.39 2.22
C ILE A 17 -6.54 -8.20 0.86
N ASN A 18 -7.82 -8.53 0.79
CA ASN A 18 -8.59 -8.52 -0.44
C ASN A 18 -9.23 -7.15 -0.70
N ARG A 19 -9.57 -6.90 -1.97
CA ARG A 19 -10.33 -5.71 -2.42
C ARG A 19 -9.66 -4.37 -2.12
N VAL A 20 -8.32 -4.34 -2.04
CA VAL A 20 -7.55 -3.09 -2.06
C VAL A 20 -7.74 -2.43 -3.42
N GLY A 21 -8.06 -1.14 -3.44
CA GLY A 21 -8.22 -0.41 -4.68
C GLY A 21 -6.87 -0.15 -5.34
N ILE A 22 -6.82 -0.18 -6.67
CA ILE A 22 -5.63 0.28 -7.41
C ILE A 22 -5.26 1.73 -7.02
N PRO A 23 -6.20 2.66 -6.81
CA PRO A 23 -5.86 3.99 -6.30
C PRO A 23 -5.14 3.98 -4.94
N ASP A 24 -5.52 3.08 -4.02
CA ASP A 24 -4.85 2.94 -2.72
C ASP A 24 -3.38 2.52 -2.93
N LEU A 25 -3.14 1.55 -3.80
CA LEU A 25 -1.77 1.10 -4.11
C LEU A 25 -0.94 2.20 -4.76
N ILE A 26 -1.54 2.99 -5.65
CA ILE A 26 -0.85 4.14 -6.29
C ILE A 26 -0.44 5.16 -5.21
N VAL A 27 -1.35 5.53 -4.30
CA VAL A 27 -1.07 6.47 -3.22
C VAL A 27 0.02 5.94 -2.29
N ALA A 28 -0.07 4.67 -1.89
CA ALA A 28 0.94 4.03 -1.05
C ALA A 28 2.32 3.99 -1.73
N GLN A 29 2.36 3.64 -3.02
CA GLN A 29 3.61 3.62 -3.77
C GLN A 29 4.23 5.00 -3.92
N GLN A 30 3.44 6.04 -4.21
CA GLN A 30 3.93 7.41 -4.28
C GLN A 30 4.51 7.87 -2.92
N ALA A 31 3.82 7.57 -1.82
CA ALA A 31 4.32 7.89 -0.50
C ALA A 31 5.66 7.19 -0.20
N MET A 32 5.76 5.89 -0.49
CA MET A 32 6.98 5.11 -0.29
C MET A 32 8.15 5.60 -1.15
N GLN A 33 7.91 5.85 -2.45
CA GLN A 33 8.95 6.28 -3.39
C GLN A 33 9.53 7.65 -3.05
N HIS A 34 8.74 8.53 -2.43
CA HIS A 34 9.15 9.87 -2.03
C HIS A 34 9.47 9.99 -0.53
N ASN A 35 9.53 8.88 0.22
CA ASN A 35 9.76 8.86 1.67
C ASN A 35 8.81 9.78 2.45
N LEU A 36 7.54 9.79 2.05
CA LEU A 36 6.47 10.58 2.68
C LEU A 36 5.69 9.71 3.66
N SER A 37 5.23 10.32 4.75
CA SER A 37 4.23 9.71 5.64
C SER A 37 2.83 9.87 5.06
N LEU A 38 2.07 8.78 5.06
CA LEU A 38 0.68 8.78 4.62
C LEU A 38 -0.25 8.97 5.82
N PHE A 39 -1.02 10.06 5.82
CA PHE A 39 -2.05 10.34 6.82
C PHE A 39 -3.39 9.79 6.33
N SER A 40 -3.89 8.74 6.98
CA SER A 40 -5.17 8.13 6.60
C SER A 40 -5.79 7.31 7.73
N LEU A 41 -7.12 7.33 7.80
CA LEU A 41 -7.90 6.45 8.67
C LEU A 41 -8.32 5.15 7.98
N ASP A 42 -7.98 4.98 6.69
CA ASP A 42 -8.37 3.80 5.93
C ASP A 42 -7.66 2.53 6.45
N LYS A 43 -8.45 1.49 6.70
CA LYS A 43 -7.95 0.19 7.13
C LYS A 43 -7.04 -0.47 6.10
N HIS A 44 -7.22 -0.19 4.80
CA HIS A 44 -6.40 -0.77 3.74
C HIS A 44 -4.95 -0.33 3.89
N PHE A 45 -4.68 0.95 4.12
CA PHE A 45 -3.32 1.44 4.37
C PHE A 45 -2.72 0.85 5.65
N ARG A 46 -3.51 0.77 6.73
CA ARG A 46 -3.07 0.13 7.98
C ARG A 46 -2.72 -1.35 7.81
N LEU A 47 -3.46 -2.09 7.00
CA LEU A 47 -3.18 -3.51 6.71
C LEU A 47 -1.99 -3.65 5.76
N LEU A 48 -1.92 -2.80 4.74
CA LEU A 48 -0.83 -2.75 3.77
C LEU A 48 0.51 -2.48 4.45
N GLY A 49 0.59 -1.49 5.34
CA GLY A 49 1.80 -1.13 6.08
C GLY A 49 2.36 -2.22 7.00
N LYS A 50 1.66 -3.34 7.19
CA LYS A 50 2.19 -4.52 7.88
C LYS A 50 3.10 -5.38 6.99
N HIS A 51 3.00 -5.22 5.67
CA HIS A 51 3.67 -6.07 4.67
C HIS A 51 4.57 -5.30 3.71
N VAL A 52 4.50 -3.96 3.72
CA VAL A 52 5.37 -3.08 2.93
C VAL A 52 5.87 -1.92 3.79
N PRO A 53 7.00 -1.27 3.46
CA PRO A 53 7.58 -0.19 4.26
C PRO A 53 6.84 1.15 4.06
N LEU A 54 5.52 1.16 4.30
CA LEU A 54 4.69 2.35 4.24
C LEU A 54 4.67 3.03 5.61
N SER A 55 5.16 4.27 5.67
CA SER A 55 5.04 5.13 6.86
C SER A 55 3.60 5.64 6.98
N LEU A 56 2.91 5.29 8.06
CA LEU A 56 1.57 5.79 8.39
C LEU A 56 1.60 6.71 9.62
N GLN A 57 0.70 7.68 9.63
CA GLN A 57 0.41 8.58 10.75
C GLN A 57 -1.09 8.58 11.04
#